data_AF-A0A8J2KTU0-F1
#
_entry.id   AF-A0A8J2KTU0-F1
#
_cell.length_a   1.000
_cell.length_b   1.000
_cell.length_c   1.000
_cell.angle_alpha   90.00
_cell.angle_beta   90.00
_cell.angle_gamma   90.00
#
_symmetry.space_group_name_H-M   'P 1'
#
loop_
_entity.id
_entity.type
_entity.pdbx_description
1 polymer ?
#
loop_
_entity_poly.entity_id
_entity_poly.type
_entity_poly.pdbx_seq_one_letter_code
_entity_poly.pdbx_strand_id
1 'polypeptide(L)'
;NKEFGGNFQKSIREDGQYDIEIETRCTIFKGLTRKQTVLLTHGDSVDRVGNGFIVIGSTGNVIAAISNECLNIYGVQFHPEVDLTVNGKTMLKNFCYEVAGLTPTFTLRSREIQCIEYIRDAVKDNKVLMLLSGGVDSTVCAALLKKALREDQIIAVHVDNGFLRKNESEAVEQSLKRLGLKIEGK
;
A
#
# COMPACT_ATOMS: atom_id res chain seq x y z
N ASN A 1 14.82 15.56 -12.03
CA ASN A 1 16.13 16.06 -12.53
C ASN A 1 15.99 16.94 -13.77
N LYS A 2 15.56 16.40 -14.93
CA LYS A 2 15.47 17.14 -16.21
C LYS A 2 14.66 18.45 -16.14
N GLU A 3 13.50 18.41 -15.50
CA GLU A 3 12.63 19.61 -15.31
C GLU A 3 13.30 20.76 -14.55
N PHE A 4 14.41 20.49 -13.86
CA PHE A 4 15.20 21.50 -13.12
C PHE A 4 16.54 21.80 -13.80
N GLY A 5 16.66 21.52 -15.10
CA GLY A 5 17.86 21.78 -15.89
C GLY A 5 18.99 20.77 -15.69
N GLY A 6 18.73 19.66 -15.01
CA GLY A 6 19.67 18.52 -14.98
C GLY A 6 19.66 17.74 -16.29
N ASN A 7 20.66 16.90 -16.51
CA ASN A 7 20.72 15.98 -17.66
C ASN A 7 20.98 14.54 -17.19
N PHE A 8 20.90 13.62 -18.14
CA PHE A 8 21.15 12.20 -17.93
C PHE A 8 22.13 11.72 -18.99
N GLN A 9 22.88 10.67 -18.66
CA GLN A 9 23.73 9.94 -19.59
C GLN A 9 23.25 8.49 -19.66
N LYS A 10 23.37 7.88 -20.84
CA LYS A 10 23.12 6.45 -21.00
C LYS A 10 24.17 5.68 -20.19
N SER A 11 23.72 4.76 -19.35
CA SER A 11 24.59 3.83 -18.65
C SER A 11 24.34 2.41 -19.16
N ILE A 12 25.26 1.50 -18.84
CA ILE A 12 24.95 0.07 -18.97
C ILE A 12 23.80 -0.20 -18.01
N ARG A 13 22.76 -0.87 -18.50
CA ARG A 13 21.61 -1.18 -17.67
C ARG A 13 22.02 -2.17 -16.59
N GLU A 14 21.93 -1.74 -15.34
CA GLU A 14 22.19 -2.57 -14.18
C GLU A 14 20.93 -2.64 -13.33
N ASP A 15 20.39 -3.85 -13.25
CA ASP A 15 19.22 -4.20 -12.44
C ASP A 15 19.68 -5.24 -11.41
N GLY A 16 19.71 -4.86 -10.14
CA GLY A 16 20.23 -5.73 -9.10
C GLY A 16 20.21 -5.12 -7.71
N GLN A 17 20.62 -5.92 -6.74
CA GLN A 17 20.77 -5.47 -5.36
C GLN A 17 22.19 -4.95 -5.15
N TYR A 18 22.30 -3.68 -4.76
CA TYR A 18 23.58 -3.00 -4.57
C TYR A 18 23.60 -2.28 -3.23
N ASP A 19 24.81 -2.13 -2.71
CA ASP A 19 25.06 -1.25 -1.60
C ASP A 19 25.32 0.18 -2.11
N ILE A 20 24.57 1.13 -1.57
CA ILE A 20 24.74 2.57 -1.79
C ILE A 20 25.18 3.25 -0.49
N GLU A 21 25.86 4.38 -0.63
CA GLU A 21 26.08 5.31 0.48
C GLU A 21 25.07 6.45 0.41
N ILE A 22 24.50 6.84 1.54
CA ILE A 22 23.49 7.90 1.68
C ILE A 22 23.92 8.99 2.65
N GLU A 23 23.39 10.21 2.47
CA GLU A 23 23.51 11.32 3.41
C GLU A 23 22.46 11.17 4.52
N THR A 24 22.88 10.70 5.69
CA THR A 24 21.98 10.38 6.81
C THR A 24 21.34 11.59 7.46
N ARG A 25 21.85 12.80 7.21
CA ARG A 25 21.21 14.06 7.66
C ARG A 25 19.99 14.44 6.82
N CYS A 26 19.84 13.86 5.63
CA CYS A 26 18.70 14.15 4.77
C CYS A 26 17.41 13.55 5.35
N THR A 27 16.33 14.33 5.34
CA THR A 27 15.07 13.97 6.02
C THR A 27 14.51 12.61 5.60
N ILE A 28 14.59 12.25 4.31
CA ILE A 28 14.12 10.96 3.79
C ILE A 28 14.90 9.75 4.36
N PHE A 29 16.14 9.96 4.79
CA PHE A 29 17.03 8.93 5.32
C PHE A 29 17.25 8.99 6.84
N LYS A 30 16.45 9.81 7.54
CA LYS A 30 16.48 9.92 9.00
C LYS A 30 16.40 8.55 9.69
N GLY A 31 17.33 8.32 10.61
CA GLY A 31 17.40 7.08 11.40
C GLY A 31 18.02 5.88 10.68
N LEU A 32 18.52 6.05 9.46
CA LEU A 32 19.24 5.02 8.72
C LEU A 32 20.76 5.15 8.89
N THR A 33 21.46 4.04 8.69
CA THR A 33 22.93 4.00 8.62
C THR A 33 23.42 4.52 7.26
N ARG A 34 24.69 4.93 7.15
CA ARG A 34 25.24 5.47 5.89
C ARG A 34 25.16 4.48 4.72
N LYS A 35 25.34 3.19 4.97
CA LYS A 35 25.35 2.15 3.94
C LYS A 35 23.99 1.48 3.87
N GLN A 36 23.37 1.44 2.70
CA GLN A 36 22.04 0.87 2.48
C GLN A 36 22.07 -0.12 1.32
N THR A 37 21.39 -1.25 1.50
CA THR A 37 21.20 -2.25 0.44
C THR A 37 19.87 -1.99 -0.25
N VAL A 38 19.92 -1.71 -1.56
CA VAL A 38 18.77 -1.27 -2.37
C VAL A 38 18.65 -2.07 -3.67
N LEU A 39 17.43 -2.23 -4.18
CA LEU A 39 17.21 -2.69 -5.55
C LEU A 39 17.38 -1.52 -6.51
N LEU A 40 18.58 -1.38 -7.07
CA LEU A 40 18.92 -0.35 -8.05
C LEU A 40 18.50 -0.84 -9.44
N THR A 41 17.73 -0.03 -10.15
CA THR A 41 17.29 -0.29 -11.53
C THR A 41 17.54 0.97 -12.35
N HIS A 42 18.54 0.93 -13.22
CA HIS A 42 18.86 2.09 -14.03
C HIS A 42 19.37 1.72 -15.41
N GLY A 43 18.77 2.33 -16.44
CA GLY A 43 19.30 2.35 -17.81
C GLY A 43 19.93 3.69 -18.19
N ASP A 44 19.57 4.75 -17.47
CA ASP A 44 20.17 6.08 -17.56
C ASP A 44 20.59 6.51 -16.16
N SER A 45 21.74 7.18 -16.05
CA SER A 45 22.25 7.75 -14.80
C SER A 45 22.20 9.27 -14.86
N VAL A 46 21.97 9.92 -13.72
CA VAL A 46 22.10 11.38 -13.61
C VAL A 46 23.56 11.75 -13.85
N ASP A 47 23.79 12.67 -14.79
CA ASP A 47 25.12 13.21 -15.09
C ASP A 47 25.29 14.54 -14.34
N ARG A 48 24.48 15.55 -14.71
CA ARG A 48 24.35 16.83 -14.01
C ARG A 48 23.08 16.87 -13.21
N VAL A 49 23.23 17.14 -11.91
CA VAL A 49 22.13 17.41 -11.00
C VAL A 49 21.49 18.76 -11.32
N GLY A 50 20.16 18.81 -11.35
CA GLY A 50 19.39 20.02 -11.61
C GLY A 50 19.57 21.10 -10.54
N ASN A 51 19.23 22.33 -10.89
CA ASN A 51 19.43 23.48 -10.01
C ASN A 51 18.66 23.32 -8.69
N GLY A 52 19.34 23.60 -7.58
CA GLY A 52 18.78 23.50 -6.22
C GLY A 52 18.68 22.08 -5.68
N PHE A 53 19.06 21.06 -6.46
CA PHE A 53 19.20 19.70 -5.96
C PHE A 53 20.63 19.43 -5.49
N ILE A 54 20.75 18.57 -4.49
CA ILE A 54 22.02 17.99 -4.03
C ILE A 54 21.98 16.47 -4.15
N VAL A 55 23.14 15.84 -4.32
CA VAL A 55 23.27 14.38 -4.25
C VAL A 55 23.18 13.95 -2.80
N ILE A 56 22.28 13.01 -2.51
CA ILE A 56 22.07 12.44 -1.18
C ILE A 56 22.25 10.93 -1.14
N GLY A 57 22.55 10.30 -2.27
CA GLY A 57 22.95 8.90 -2.31
C GLY A 57 23.71 8.55 -3.58
N SER A 58 24.68 7.65 -3.47
CA SER A 58 25.54 7.24 -4.58
C SER A 58 26.11 5.84 -4.38
N THR A 59 26.48 5.19 -5.48
CA THR A 59 27.32 3.98 -5.49
C THR A 59 28.33 4.08 -6.61
N GLY A 60 29.63 4.09 -6.26
CA GLY A 60 30.68 4.45 -7.22
C GLY A 60 30.40 5.80 -7.90
N ASN A 61 30.30 5.78 -9.24
CA ASN A 61 30.01 6.97 -10.05
C ASN A 61 28.52 7.18 -10.33
N VAL A 62 27.64 6.31 -9.81
CA VAL A 62 26.20 6.37 -10.05
C VAL A 62 25.54 7.20 -8.95
N ILE A 63 24.79 8.23 -9.36
CA ILE A 63 23.94 9.01 -8.45
C ILE A 63 22.67 8.19 -8.19
N ALA A 64 22.52 7.71 -6.96
CA ALA A 64 21.42 6.85 -6.55
C ALA A 64 20.26 7.65 -5.93
N ALA A 65 20.51 8.84 -5.40
CA ALA A 65 19.47 9.71 -4.87
C ALA A 65 19.86 11.20 -4.90
N ILE A 66 18.86 12.07 -5.12
CA ILE A 66 18.97 13.52 -5.09
C ILE A 66 17.83 14.15 -4.27
N SER A 67 18.05 15.32 -3.70
CA SER A 67 16.99 16.08 -3.02
C SER A 67 17.09 17.58 -3.21
N ASN A 68 15.94 18.23 -3.19
CA ASN A 68 15.77 19.65 -2.95
C ASN A 68 14.86 19.81 -1.73
N GLU A 69 15.45 20.06 -0.56
CA GLU A 69 14.71 20.15 0.70
C GLU A 69 13.86 21.43 0.79
N CYS A 70 14.22 22.51 0.08
CA CYS A 70 13.40 23.72 0.04
C CYS A 70 12.05 23.48 -0.67
N LEU A 71 12.03 22.59 -1.65
CA LEU A 71 10.83 22.23 -2.41
C LEU A 71 10.21 20.90 -1.96
N ASN A 72 10.79 20.23 -0.96
CA ASN A 72 10.41 18.87 -0.54
C ASN A 72 10.40 17.85 -1.69
N ILE A 73 11.31 17.97 -2.65
CA ILE A 73 11.42 17.04 -3.79
C ILE A 73 12.57 16.08 -3.56
N TYR A 74 12.29 14.78 -3.61
CA TYR A 74 13.25 13.71 -3.44
C TYR A 74 13.18 12.79 -4.66
N GLY A 75 14.34 12.43 -5.20
CA GLY A 75 14.46 11.47 -6.29
C GLY A 75 15.36 10.32 -5.87
N VAL A 76 14.93 9.09 -6.13
CA VAL A 76 15.71 7.86 -5.93
C VAL A 76 15.76 7.09 -7.23
N GLN A 77 16.89 6.43 -7.49
CA GLN A 77 17.12 5.59 -8.68
C GLN A 77 16.97 4.09 -8.35
N PHE A 78 16.43 3.79 -7.16
CA PHE A 78 16.13 2.45 -6.67
C PHE A 78 14.65 2.38 -6.24
N HIS A 79 14.17 1.17 -5.98
CA HIS A 79 12.79 0.91 -5.59
C HIS A 79 12.65 0.74 -4.06
N PRO A 80 12.27 1.77 -3.28
CA PRO A 80 12.08 1.64 -1.83
C PRO A 80 10.82 0.84 -1.43
N GLU A 81 9.95 0.52 -2.37
CA GLU A 81 8.71 -0.22 -2.16
C GLU A 81 8.88 -1.75 -2.12
N VAL A 82 10.00 -2.27 -2.62
CA VAL A 82 10.25 -3.71 -2.69
C VAL A 82 11.05 -4.21 -1.48
N ASP A 83 10.86 -5.50 -1.13
CA ASP A 83 11.58 -6.12 -0.01
C ASP A 83 13.10 -6.24 -0.24
N LEU A 84 13.55 -6.19 -1.51
CA LEU A 84 14.97 -6.18 -1.87
C LEU A 84 15.67 -4.85 -1.49
N THR A 85 14.91 -3.82 -1.13
CA THR A 85 15.44 -2.62 -0.49
C THR A 85 15.20 -2.71 1.02
N VAL A 86 16.23 -3.14 1.76
CA VAL A 86 16.11 -3.60 3.15
C VAL A 86 15.42 -2.60 4.07
N ASN A 87 15.73 -1.31 3.92
CA ASN A 87 15.15 -0.23 4.73
C ASN A 87 14.16 0.66 3.97
N GLY A 88 13.63 0.18 2.83
CA GLY A 88 12.76 0.95 1.95
C GLY A 88 11.46 1.41 2.63
N LYS A 89 10.87 0.56 3.48
CA LYS A 89 9.71 0.92 4.32
C LYS A 89 10.00 2.11 5.24
N THR A 90 11.21 2.20 5.81
CA THR A 90 11.61 3.33 6.65
C THR A 90 11.77 4.61 5.83
N MET A 91 12.34 4.51 4.62
CA MET A 91 12.46 5.66 3.69
C MET A 91 11.09 6.21 3.30
N LEU A 92 10.15 5.31 2.93
CA LEU A 92 8.77 5.70 2.62
C LEU A 92 8.04 6.28 3.84
N LYS A 93 8.28 5.71 5.03
CA LYS A 93 7.76 6.25 6.29
C LYS A 93 8.25 7.69 6.51
N ASN A 94 9.55 7.93 6.38
CA ASN A 94 10.12 9.27 6.52
C ASN A 94 9.53 10.24 5.49
N PHE A 95 9.38 9.81 4.23
CA PHE A 95 8.75 10.64 3.21
C PHE A 95 7.30 10.99 3.57
N CYS A 96 6.47 10.00 3.92
CA CYS A 96 5.07 10.25 4.24
C CYS A 96 4.88 11.14 5.48
N TYR A 97 5.63 10.89 6.56
CA TYR A 97 5.38 11.53 7.85
C TYR A 97 6.23 12.77 8.10
N GLU A 98 7.50 12.77 7.70
CA GLU A 98 8.43 13.88 7.99
C GLU A 98 8.48 14.89 6.85
N VAL A 99 8.42 14.43 5.59
CA VAL A 99 8.46 15.31 4.40
C VAL A 99 7.08 15.82 4.03
N ALA A 100 6.12 14.90 3.81
CA ALA A 100 4.77 15.25 3.37
C ALA A 100 3.84 15.67 4.53
N GLY A 101 4.28 15.47 5.78
CA GLY A 101 3.50 15.85 6.97
C GLY A 101 2.18 15.10 7.11
N LEU A 102 2.05 13.92 6.51
CA LEU A 102 0.83 13.11 6.62
C LEU A 102 0.67 12.62 8.06
N THR A 103 -0.56 12.43 8.50
CA THR A 103 -0.86 11.83 9.80
C THR A 103 -1.16 10.33 9.64
N PRO A 104 -0.80 9.45 10.58
CA PRO A 104 -1.02 8.00 10.50
C PRO A 104 -2.48 7.63 10.79
N THR A 105 -3.42 8.32 10.16
CA THR A 105 -4.86 8.13 10.36
C THR A 105 -5.42 7.01 9.50
N PHE A 106 -4.75 6.60 8.41
CA PHE A 106 -5.20 5.53 7.51
C PHE A 106 -4.91 4.12 8.08
N THR A 107 -5.57 3.79 9.19
CA THR A 107 -5.47 2.51 9.88
C THR A 107 -6.64 1.59 9.54
N LEU A 108 -6.48 0.27 9.70
CA LEU A 108 -7.60 -0.67 9.51
C LEU A 108 -8.81 -0.32 10.39
N ARG A 109 -8.59 0.08 11.64
CA ARG A 109 -9.66 0.50 12.56
C ARG A 109 -10.40 1.74 12.05
N SER A 110 -9.67 2.77 11.63
CA SER A 110 -10.30 3.98 11.08
C SER A 110 -11.13 3.69 9.83
N ARG A 111 -10.62 2.82 8.95
CA ARG A 111 -11.27 2.43 7.70
C ARG A 111 -12.50 1.58 7.96
N GLU A 112 -12.45 0.69 8.95
CA GLU A 112 -13.62 -0.08 9.37
C GLU A 112 -14.73 0.85 9.87
N ILE A 113 -14.41 1.81 10.74
CA ILE A 113 -15.37 2.79 11.25
C ILE A 113 -15.98 3.59 10.11
N GLN A 114 -15.15 4.17 9.23
CA GLN A 114 -15.61 4.95 8.07
C GLN A 114 -16.47 4.10 7.12
N CYS A 115 -16.10 2.84 6.89
CA CYS A 115 -16.87 1.94 6.03
C CYS A 115 -18.24 1.61 6.64
N ILE A 116 -18.31 1.38 7.96
CA ILE A 116 -19.57 1.16 8.67
C ILE A 116 -20.48 2.39 8.58
N GLU A 117 -19.93 3.58 8.79
CA GLU A 117 -20.67 4.84 8.66
C GLU A 117 -21.18 5.06 7.25
N TYR A 118 -20.32 4.83 6.25
CA TYR A 118 -20.68 4.89 4.84
C TYR A 118 -21.83 3.92 4.50
N ILE A 119 -21.75 2.67 4.96
CA ILE A 119 -22.81 1.68 4.75
C ILE A 119 -24.12 2.15 5.38
N ARG A 120 -24.09 2.66 6.61
CA ARG A 120 -25.29 3.15 7.30
C ARG A 120 -25.94 4.32 6.56
N ASP A 121 -25.14 5.29 6.12
CA ASP A 121 -25.64 6.46 5.39
C ASP A 121 -26.18 6.11 4.01
N ALA A 122 -25.53 5.19 3.31
CA ALA A 122 -25.95 4.74 1.99
C ALA A 122 -27.24 3.89 2.04
N VAL A 123 -27.32 2.95 2.99
CA VAL A 123 -28.42 1.98 3.07
C VAL A 123 -29.64 2.56 3.79
N LYS A 124 -29.43 3.35 4.85
CA LYS A 124 -30.48 3.89 5.72
C LYS A 124 -31.38 2.75 6.23
N ASP A 125 -32.67 2.79 5.91
CA ASP A 125 -33.65 1.78 6.30
C ASP A 125 -33.96 0.74 5.22
N ASN A 126 -33.24 0.77 4.09
CA ASN A 126 -33.43 -0.21 3.03
C ASN A 126 -32.86 -1.57 3.42
N LYS A 127 -33.32 -2.61 2.70
CA LYS A 127 -32.72 -3.94 2.76
C LYS A 127 -31.58 -4.06 1.76
N VAL A 128 -30.59 -4.87 2.12
CA VAL A 128 -29.43 -5.23 1.30
C VAL A 128 -29.50 -6.70 0.99
N LEU A 129 -29.53 -7.03 -0.30
CA LEU A 129 -29.35 -8.40 -0.78
C LEU A 129 -27.87 -8.65 -1.01
N MET A 130 -27.36 -9.76 -0.48
CA MET A 130 -25.98 -10.15 -0.61
C MET A 130 -25.88 -11.60 -1.09
N LEU A 131 -25.16 -11.81 -2.20
CA LEU A 131 -24.81 -13.14 -2.69
C LEU A 131 -23.48 -13.58 -2.06
N LEU A 132 -23.50 -14.71 -1.37
CA LEU A 132 -22.39 -15.27 -0.62
C LEU A 132 -21.78 -16.43 -1.39
N SER A 133 -20.53 -16.27 -1.82
CA SER A 133 -19.78 -17.34 -2.49
C SER A 133 -19.04 -18.25 -1.52
N GLY A 134 -18.82 -17.81 -0.28
CA GLY A 134 -17.92 -18.47 0.67
C GLY A 134 -16.47 -18.00 0.61
N GLY A 135 -16.13 -17.15 -0.37
CA GLY A 135 -14.84 -16.49 -0.44
C GLY A 135 -14.64 -15.49 0.71
N VAL A 136 -13.37 -15.18 0.99
CA VAL A 136 -12.95 -14.25 2.06
C VAL A 136 -13.64 -12.90 1.89
N ASP A 137 -13.66 -12.35 0.67
CA ASP A 137 -14.26 -11.02 0.41
C ASP A 137 -15.76 -10.98 0.74
N SER A 138 -16.51 -11.99 0.27
CA SER A 138 -17.94 -12.09 0.56
C SER A 138 -18.21 -12.31 2.06
N THR A 139 -17.34 -13.03 2.76
CA THR A 139 -17.50 -13.26 4.19
C THR A 139 -17.19 -12.00 5.01
N VAL A 140 -16.14 -11.27 4.65
CA VAL A 140 -15.78 -9.99 5.29
C VAL A 140 -16.84 -8.93 5.03
N CYS A 141 -17.37 -8.86 3.80
CA CYS A 141 -18.45 -7.94 3.46
C CYS A 141 -19.71 -8.26 4.29
N ALA A 142 -20.08 -9.53 4.45
CA ALA A 142 -21.21 -9.94 5.29
C ALA A 142 -21.01 -9.55 6.77
N ALA A 143 -19.80 -9.73 7.30
CA ALA A 143 -19.45 -9.30 8.65
C ALA A 143 -19.53 -7.77 8.81
N LEU A 144 -19.09 -6.99 7.82
CA LEU A 144 -19.20 -5.53 7.82
C LEU A 144 -20.67 -5.07 7.78
N LEU A 145 -21.49 -5.67 6.90
CA LEU A 145 -22.92 -5.39 6.85
C LEU A 145 -23.59 -5.70 8.19
N LYS A 146 -23.26 -6.83 8.82
CA LYS A 146 -23.79 -7.21 10.15
C LYS A 146 -23.38 -6.22 11.25
N LYS A 147 -22.18 -5.63 11.18
CA LYS A 147 -21.76 -4.56 12.10
C LYS A 147 -22.47 -3.24 11.83
N ALA A 148 -22.80 -2.97 10.57
CA ALA A 148 -23.37 -1.70 10.15
C ALA A 148 -24.89 -1.64 10.29
N LEU A 149 -25.61 -2.72 9.99
CA LEU A 149 -27.06 -2.74 9.78
C LEU A 149 -27.79 -3.65 10.78
N ARG A 150 -29.11 -3.48 10.87
CA ARG A 150 -29.98 -4.40 11.63
C ARG A 150 -30.10 -5.74 10.92
N GLU A 151 -30.37 -6.80 11.67
CA GLU A 151 -30.44 -8.16 11.12
C GLU A 151 -31.52 -8.33 10.04
N ASP A 152 -32.66 -7.65 10.20
CA ASP A 152 -33.80 -7.70 9.28
C ASP A 152 -33.57 -6.92 7.97
N GLN A 153 -32.50 -6.12 7.90
CA GLN A 153 -32.07 -5.41 6.70
C GLN A 153 -31.18 -6.28 5.80
N ILE A 154 -30.60 -7.36 6.30
CA ILE A 154 -29.63 -8.15 5.54
C ILE A 154 -30.28 -9.44 5.04
N ILE A 155 -30.35 -9.58 3.72
CA ILE A 155 -30.80 -10.81 3.06
C ILE A 155 -29.56 -11.46 2.46
N ALA A 156 -29.09 -12.54 3.08
CA ALA A 156 -27.88 -13.23 2.69
C ALA A 156 -28.26 -14.52 1.94
N VAL A 157 -27.80 -14.67 0.69
CA VAL A 157 -28.12 -15.81 -0.16
C VAL A 157 -26.84 -16.55 -0.54
N HIS A 158 -26.76 -17.84 -0.21
CA HIS A 158 -25.71 -18.72 -0.70
C HIS A 158 -26.28 -19.62 -1.79
N VAL A 159 -25.55 -19.74 -2.91
CA VAL A 159 -25.95 -20.59 -4.04
C VAL A 159 -24.87 -21.64 -4.24
N ASP A 160 -25.20 -22.90 -4.01
CA ASP A 160 -24.35 -24.01 -4.42
C ASP A 160 -24.51 -24.25 -5.92
N ASN A 161 -23.46 -23.97 -6.69
CA ASN A 161 -23.46 -24.17 -8.13
C ASN A 161 -23.12 -25.62 -8.54
N GLY A 162 -22.84 -26.51 -7.59
CA GLY A 162 -22.44 -27.90 -7.82
C GLY A 162 -20.94 -28.11 -8.09
N PHE A 163 -20.13 -27.05 -8.08
CA PHE A 163 -18.68 -27.07 -8.35
C PHE A 163 -17.82 -26.64 -7.14
N LEU A 164 -18.43 -26.51 -5.97
CA LEU A 164 -17.73 -26.16 -4.73
C LEU A 164 -16.88 -27.34 -4.23
N ARG A 165 -15.86 -27.06 -3.42
CA ARG A 165 -15.04 -28.12 -2.83
C ARG A 165 -15.87 -28.95 -1.84
N LYS A 166 -15.40 -30.16 -1.56
CA LYS A 166 -16.05 -31.07 -0.60
C LYS A 166 -16.34 -30.34 0.71
N ASN A 167 -17.62 -30.29 1.09
CA ASN A 167 -18.16 -29.66 2.31
C ASN A 167 -17.98 -28.13 2.42
N GLU A 168 -17.66 -27.44 1.32
CA GLU A 168 -17.45 -25.98 1.34
C GLU A 168 -18.77 -25.24 1.62
N SER A 169 -19.87 -25.61 0.97
CA SER A 169 -21.20 -25.00 1.20
C SER A 169 -21.61 -25.10 2.68
N GLU A 170 -21.41 -26.27 3.30
CA GLU A 170 -21.70 -26.48 4.72
C GLU A 170 -20.81 -25.61 5.62
N ALA A 171 -19.52 -25.53 5.34
CA ALA A 171 -18.59 -24.70 6.10
C ALA A 171 -18.93 -23.20 6.02
N VAL A 172 -19.38 -22.75 4.85
CA VAL A 172 -19.84 -21.37 4.60
C VAL A 172 -21.09 -21.07 5.41
N GLU A 173 -22.10 -21.94 5.34
CA GLU A 173 -23.32 -21.80 6.14
C GLU A 173 -23.03 -21.74 7.64
N GLN A 174 -22.20 -22.66 8.15
CA GLN A 174 -21.85 -22.70 9.57
C GLN A 174 -21.11 -21.44 10.03
N SER A 175 -20.23 -20.89 9.19
CA SER A 175 -19.48 -19.66 9.49
C SER A 175 -20.40 -18.44 9.54
N LEU A 176 -21.38 -18.37 8.64
CA LEU A 176 -22.35 -17.28 8.58
C LEU A 176 -23.42 -17.37 9.68
N LYS A 177 -23.88 -18.58 10.03
CA LYS A 177 -24.75 -18.80 11.21
C LYS A 177 -24.06 -18.34 12.50
N ARG A 178 -22.76 -18.57 12.64
CA ARG A 178 -21.96 -18.06 13.77
C ARG A 178 -21.87 -16.53 13.82
N LEU A 179 -22.02 -15.86 12.69
CA LEU A 179 -22.13 -14.39 12.61
C LEU A 179 -23.55 -13.87 12.92
N GLY A 180 -24.52 -14.76 13.17
CA GLY A 180 -25.90 -14.39 13.45
C GLY A 180 -26.65 -13.84 12.22
N LEU A 181 -26.29 -14.33 11.02
CA LEU A 181 -27.00 -14.01 9.78
C LEU A 181 -27.97 -15.13 9.43
N LYS A 182 -29.19 -14.75 9.03
CA LYS A 182 -30.14 -15.68 8.41
C LYS A 182 -29.74 -15.87 6.96
N ILE A 183 -29.65 -17.12 6.53
CA ILE A 183 -29.23 -17.51 5.20
C ILE A 183 -30.44 -18.08 4.47
N GLU A 184 -30.69 -17.58 3.27
CA GLU A 184 -31.67 -18.15 2.34
C GLU A 184 -30.93 -18.83 1.18
N GLY A 185 -31.42 -19.98 0.70
CA GLY A 185 -30.84 -20.69 -0.44
C GLY A 185 -30.42 -22.13 -0.17
N LYS A 186 -30.26 -22.88 -1.25
CA LYS A 186 -29.57 -24.17 -1.38
C LYS A 186 -28.74 -24.08 -2.65
#